data_AF-A0A9X1D1U6-F1
#
_entry.id   AF-A0A9X1D1U6-F1
#
_cell.length_a   1.000
_cell.length_b   1.000
_cell.length_c   1.000
_cell.angle_alpha   90.00
_cell.angle_beta   90.00
_cell.angle_gamma   90.00
#
_symmetry.space_group_name_H-M   'P 1'
#
loop_
_entity.id
_entity.type
_entity.pdbx_description
1 polymer ?
#
loop_
_entity_poly.entity_id
_entity_poly.type
_entity_poly.pdbx_seq_one_letter_code
_entity_poly.pdbx_strand_id
1 'polypeptide(L)'
;MDTNVIQKRLNALAKAMMAKGLRNPDAKFNLRANVEPQVYLTWDNIKVKYNNHYEFFNDADITAMLAKADAFVASLPSPDEARMNEFMTALGSVIDLGRENNIEVEFVNPLIATMKRLSENVLTDQRVAS
;
A
#
# COMPACT_ATOMS: atom_id res chain seq x y z
N MET A 1 -22.71 1.53 19.30
CA MET A 1 -22.09 0.28 18.79
C MET A 1 -21.37 -0.40 19.95
N ASP A 2 -21.49 -1.72 20.08
CA ASP A 2 -20.83 -2.49 21.15
C ASP A 2 -19.31 -2.60 20.93
N THR A 3 -18.52 -2.63 22.01
CA THR A 3 -17.06 -2.71 21.94
C THR A 3 -16.59 -4.01 21.32
N ASN A 4 -17.31 -5.12 21.48
CA ASN A 4 -16.99 -6.38 20.80
C ASN A 4 -17.15 -6.28 19.28
N VAL A 5 -18.12 -5.49 18.81
CA VAL A 5 -18.33 -5.25 17.37
C VAL A 5 -17.17 -4.42 16.81
N ILE A 6 -16.77 -3.37 17.53
CA ILE A 6 -15.61 -2.54 17.16
C ILE A 6 -14.34 -3.40 17.11
N GLN A 7 -14.08 -4.21 18.14
CA GLN A 7 -12.91 -5.10 18.19
C GLN A 7 -12.89 -6.08 17.00
N LYS A 8 -14.03 -6.70 16.68
CA LYS A 8 -14.14 -7.61 15.55
C LYS A 8 -13.83 -6.91 14.22
N ARG A 9 -14.28 -5.67 14.04
CA ARG A 9 -14.01 -4.87 12.84
C ARG A 9 -12.55 -4.45 12.74
N LEU A 10 -11.93 -4.00 13.83
CA LEU A 10 -10.50 -3.67 13.85
C LEU A 10 -9.62 -4.90 13.56
N ASN A 11 -9.95 -6.06 14.12
CA ASN A 11 -9.24 -7.31 13.82
C ASN A 11 -9.34 -7.69 12.33
N ALA A 12 -10.52 -7.50 11.74
CA ALA A 12 -10.74 -7.74 10.31
C ALA A 12 -9.92 -6.77 9.44
N LEU A 13 -9.88 -5.48 9.81
CA LEU A 13 -9.06 -4.45 9.14
C LEU A 13 -7.57 -4.79 9.19
N ALA A 14 -7.03 -5.11 10.37
CA ALA A 14 -5.63 -5.50 10.52
C ALA A 14 -5.30 -6.75 9.66
N LYS A 15 -6.22 -7.73 9.61
CA LYS A 15 -6.07 -8.90 8.73
C LYS A 15 -6.08 -8.53 7.26
N ALA A 16 -6.96 -7.62 6.83
CA ALA A 16 -7.02 -7.15 5.45
C ALA A 16 -5.74 -6.39 5.06
N MET A 17 -5.20 -5.55 5.96
CA MET A 17 -3.92 -4.87 5.79
C MET A 17 -2.76 -5.86 5.62
N MET A 18 -2.69 -6.91 6.45
CA MET A 18 -1.70 -7.97 6.29
C MET A 18 -1.83 -8.69 4.94
N ALA A 19 -3.07 -8.93 4.48
CA ALA A 19 -3.32 -9.54 3.17
C ALA A 19 -2.88 -8.66 1.99
N LYS A 20 -2.78 -7.34 2.18
CA LYS A 20 -2.18 -6.39 1.23
C LYS A 20 -0.64 -6.35 1.31
N GLY A 21 -0.03 -7.14 2.21
CA GLY A 21 1.42 -7.24 2.35
C GLY A 21 2.04 -6.10 3.17
N LEU A 22 1.22 -5.30 3.87
CA LEU A 22 1.74 -4.26 4.77
C LEU A 22 2.51 -4.89 5.92
N ARG A 23 3.63 -4.28 6.30
CA ARG A 23 4.53 -4.77 7.35
C ARG A 23 4.07 -4.25 8.72
N ASN A 24 3.92 -5.16 9.68
CA ASN A 24 3.48 -4.87 11.05
C ASN A 24 2.27 -3.91 11.12
N PRO A 25 1.18 -4.19 10.39
CA PRO A 25 0.04 -3.30 10.37
C PRO A 25 -0.72 -3.35 11.70
N ASP A 26 -1.24 -2.21 12.11
CA ASP A 26 -2.05 -2.06 13.32
C ASP A 26 -3.25 -1.15 13.03
N ALA A 27 -4.40 -1.54 13.57
CA ALA A 27 -5.68 -0.86 13.38
C ALA A 27 -6.30 -0.54 14.74
N LYS A 28 -6.47 0.75 15.02
CA LYS A 28 -6.94 1.28 16.31
C LYS A 28 -8.22 2.05 16.15
N PHE A 29 -9.01 2.08 17.22
CA PHE A 29 -10.04 3.08 17.42
C PHE A 29 -9.60 4.00 18.56
N ASN A 30 -9.38 5.28 18.24
CA ASN A 30 -8.96 6.26 19.23
C ASN A 30 -10.16 7.09 19.69
N LEU A 31 -10.44 7.02 20.99
CA LEU A 31 -11.39 7.90 21.66
C LEU A 31 -10.60 8.80 22.61
N ARG A 32 -10.64 10.11 22.37
CA ARG A 32 -9.84 11.11 23.10
C ARG A 32 -10.72 12.31 23.45
N ALA A 33 -10.46 12.96 24.57
CA ALA A 33 -11.17 14.18 24.94
C ALA A 33 -10.85 15.32 23.96
N ASN A 34 -11.85 16.17 23.67
CA ASN A 34 -11.74 17.39 22.84
C ASN A 34 -11.32 17.18 21.38
N VAL A 35 -11.41 15.95 20.86
CA VAL A 35 -11.19 15.65 19.44
C VAL A 35 -12.21 14.63 18.96
N GLU A 36 -12.45 14.58 17.66
CA GLU A 36 -13.34 13.59 17.05
C GLU A 36 -12.79 12.16 17.24
N PRO A 37 -13.65 11.15 17.46
CA PRO A 37 -13.24 9.77 17.39
C PRO A 37 -12.70 9.44 16.00
N GLN A 38 -11.73 8.54 15.94
CA GLN A 38 -11.10 8.16 14.67
C GLN A 38 -10.72 6.68 14.65
N VAL A 39 -10.80 6.09 13.47
CA VAL A 39 -10.06 4.87 13.14
C VAL A 39 -8.67 5.28 12.70
N TYR A 40 -7.63 4.65 13.24
CA TYR A 40 -6.24 4.95 12.94
C TYR A 40 -5.54 3.68 12.48
N LEU A 41 -5.03 3.70 11.26
CA LEU A 41 -4.25 2.61 10.66
C LEU A 41 -2.79 3.02 10.64
N THR A 42 -1.88 2.08 10.95
CA THR A 42 -0.43 2.31 10.85
C THR A 42 0.27 1.07 10.33
N TRP A 43 1.39 1.26 9.65
CA TRP A 43 2.28 0.18 9.22
C TRP A 43 3.72 0.67 9.06
N ASP A 44 4.67 -0.25 9.13
CA ASP A 44 6.09 0.07 9.02
C ASP A 44 6.46 0.47 7.59
N ASN A 45 7.33 1.47 7.46
CA ASN A 45 8.00 1.74 6.20
C ASN A 45 9.18 0.78 6.02
N ILE A 46 9.24 0.16 4.84
CA ILE A 46 10.29 -0.82 4.50
C ILE A 46 11.67 -0.17 4.44
N LYS A 47 11.76 1.11 4.08
CA LYS A 47 13.02 1.82 3.78
C LYS A 47 13.61 2.60 4.95
N VAL A 48 12.81 2.96 5.98
CA VAL A 48 13.26 3.85 7.07
C VAL A 48 12.76 3.36 8.43
N LYS A 49 13.69 3.13 9.36
CA LYS A 49 13.46 2.48 10.68
C LYS A 49 12.54 3.26 11.66
N TYR A 50 12.18 4.51 11.35
CA TYR A 50 11.41 5.39 12.24
C TYR A 50 10.33 6.21 11.52
N ASN A 51 9.91 5.79 10.33
CA ASN A 51 8.90 6.52 9.56
C ASN A 51 7.70 5.61 9.30
N ASN A 52 6.85 5.41 10.31
CA ASN A 52 5.64 4.62 10.10
C ASN A 52 4.67 5.41 9.22
N HIS A 53 4.07 4.71 8.27
CA HIS A 53 2.93 5.26 7.55
C HIS A 53 1.70 5.18 8.44
N TYR A 54 0.82 6.16 8.30
CA TYR A 54 -0.44 6.16 9.00
C TYR A 54 -1.53 6.81 8.17
N GLU A 55 -2.76 6.38 8.41
CA GLU A 55 -3.97 7.00 7.90
C GLU A 55 -5.02 7.04 8.99
N PHE A 56 -5.83 8.09 9.00
CA PHE A 56 -6.91 8.22 9.97
C PHE A 56 -8.23 8.61 9.31
N PHE A 57 -9.31 8.06 9.85
CA PHE A 57 -10.67 8.24 9.33
C PHE A 57 -11.55 8.72 10.47
N ASN A 58 -12.10 9.92 10.31
CA ASN A 58 -13.09 10.51 11.20
C ASN A 58 -14.45 10.63 10.49
N ASP A 59 -15.51 10.62 11.30
CA ASP A 59 -16.89 10.82 10.90
C ASP A 59 -17.75 11.12 12.15
N ALA A 60 -19.02 11.44 11.97
CA ALA A 60 -19.97 11.51 13.09
C ALA A 60 -20.43 10.10 13.53
N ASP A 61 -20.38 9.11 12.64
CA ASP A 61 -20.77 7.71 12.91
C ASP A 61 -19.56 6.76 12.85
N ILE A 62 -19.41 5.95 13.90
CA ILE A 62 -18.37 4.91 14.00
C ILE A 62 -18.47 3.91 12.84
N THR A 63 -19.69 3.57 12.39
CA THR A 63 -19.87 2.63 11.27
C THR A 63 -19.31 3.21 9.98
N ALA A 64 -19.56 4.50 9.72
CA ALA A 64 -19.03 5.23 8.59
C ALA A 64 -17.50 5.33 8.64
N MET A 65 -16.90 5.62 9.80
CA MET A 65 -15.42 5.63 9.96
C MET A 65 -14.80 4.29 9.56
N LEU A 66 -15.36 3.18 10.08
CA LEU A 66 -14.86 1.84 9.78
C LEU A 66 -15.05 1.48 8.30
N ALA A 67 -16.17 1.88 7.69
CA ALA A 67 -16.41 1.67 6.27
C ALA A 67 -15.42 2.44 5.38
N LYS A 68 -15.05 3.67 5.74
CA LYS A 68 -14.00 4.44 5.05
C LYS A 68 -12.64 3.76 5.16
N ALA A 69 -12.29 3.26 6.35
CA ALA A 69 -11.06 2.50 6.56
C ALA A 69 -11.04 1.21 5.71
N ASP A 70 -12.16 0.47 5.66
CA ASP A 70 -12.29 -0.73 4.82
C ASP A 70 -12.11 -0.39 3.33
N ALA A 71 -12.74 0.69 2.86
CA ALA A 71 -12.63 1.15 1.47
C ALA A 71 -11.18 1.55 1.12
N PHE A 72 -10.50 2.24 2.02
CA PHE A 72 -9.08 2.57 1.85
C PHE A 72 -8.22 1.31 1.73
N VAL A 73 -8.34 0.37 2.68
CA VAL A 73 -7.56 -0.88 2.63
C VAL A 73 -7.88 -1.68 1.37
N ALA A 74 -9.14 -1.72 0.94
CA ALA A 74 -9.53 -2.38 -0.30
C ALA A 74 -8.85 -1.76 -1.53
N SER A 75 -8.70 -0.43 -1.55
CA SER A 75 -8.06 0.32 -2.64
C SER A 75 -6.54 0.17 -2.71
N LEU A 76 -5.89 -0.32 -1.64
CA LEU A 76 -4.46 -0.57 -1.67
C LEU A 76 -4.12 -1.65 -2.72
N PRO A 77 -2.95 -1.56 -3.38
CA PRO A 77 -2.50 -2.59 -4.30
C PRO A 77 -2.38 -3.94 -3.60
N SER A 78 -2.59 -5.02 -4.35
CA SER A 78 -2.26 -6.37 -3.89
C SER A 78 -0.75 -6.50 -3.60
N PRO A 79 -0.31 -7.53 -2.85
CA PRO A 79 1.11 -7.74 -2.59
C PRO A 79 1.94 -7.88 -3.88
N ASP A 80 1.40 -8.54 -4.90
CA ASP A 80 2.05 -8.71 -6.20
C ASP A 80 2.13 -7.39 -6.97
N GLU A 81 1.04 -6.63 -7.00
CA GLU A 81 1.01 -5.29 -7.61
C GLU A 81 1.99 -4.34 -6.92
N ALA A 82 2.05 -4.38 -5.58
CA ALA A 82 2.99 -3.56 -4.80
C ALA A 82 4.45 -3.90 -5.13
N ARG A 83 4.80 -5.20 -5.17
CA ARG A 83 6.14 -5.65 -5.56
C ARG A 83 6.49 -5.27 -6.99
N MET A 84 5.54 -5.41 -7.91
CA MET A 84 5.73 -5.02 -9.31
C MET A 84 5.97 -3.51 -9.42
N ASN A 85 5.15 -2.69 -8.76
CA ASN A 85 5.31 -1.23 -8.74
C ASN A 85 6.66 -0.81 -8.14
N GLU A 86 7.11 -1.47 -7.07
CA GLU A 86 8.43 -1.23 -6.48
C GLU A 86 9.55 -1.57 -7.45
N PHE A 87 9.49 -2.75 -8.10
CA PHE A 87 10.46 -3.16 -9.11
C PHE A 87 10.53 -2.18 -10.28
N MET A 88 9.38 -1.77 -10.80
CA MET A 88 9.27 -0.83 -11.91
C MET A 88 9.83 0.55 -11.55
N THR A 89 9.60 1.02 -10.32
CA THR A 89 10.18 2.27 -9.81
C THR A 89 11.71 2.17 -9.72
N ALA A 90 12.24 1.05 -9.22
CA ALA A 90 13.68 0.83 -9.14
C ALA A 90 14.32 0.76 -10.54
N LEU A 91 13.69 0.05 -11.49
CA LEU A 91 14.15 -0.03 -12.87
C LEU A 91 14.17 1.33 -13.55
N GLY A 92 13.13 2.15 -13.37
CA GLY A 92 13.11 3.54 -13.83
C GLY A 92 14.26 4.36 -13.26
N SER A 93 14.52 4.23 -11.96
CA SER A 93 15.64 4.93 -11.29
C SER A 93 17.00 4.53 -11.88
N VAL A 94 17.19 3.26 -12.24
CA VAL A 94 18.42 2.78 -12.90
C VAL A 94 18.57 3.35 -14.32
N ILE A 95 17.47 3.42 -15.07
CA ILE A 95 17.44 4.02 -16.41
C ILE A 95 17.85 5.50 -16.34
N ASP A 96 17.28 6.25 -15.40
CA ASP A 96 17.59 7.66 -15.21
C ASP A 96 19.04 7.86 -14.78
N LEU A 97 19.55 7.05 -13.84
CA LEU A 97 20.96 7.06 -13.45
C LEU A 97 21.90 6.80 -14.64
N GLY A 98 21.56 5.86 -15.52
CA GLY A 98 22.33 5.59 -16.73
C GLY A 98 22.41 6.81 -17.65
N ARG A 99 21.30 7.52 -17.84
CA ARG A 99 21.26 8.76 -18.63
C ARG A 99 22.09 9.88 -18.01
N GLU A 100 21.95 10.09 -16.70
CA GLU A 100 22.70 11.11 -15.95
C GLU A 100 24.21 10.90 -16.01
N ASN A 101 24.65 9.64 -16.08
CA ASN A 101 26.07 9.28 -16.16
C ASN A 101 26.58 9.09 -17.59
N ASN A 102 25.81 9.49 -18.61
CA ASN A 102 26.16 9.33 -20.03
C ASN A 102 26.50 7.89 -20.43
N ILE A 103 25.85 6.89 -19.80
CA ILE A 103 25.94 5.51 -20.23
C ILE A 103 25.35 5.40 -21.64
N GLU A 104 26.05 4.69 -22.52
CA GLU A 104 25.65 4.58 -23.92
C GLU A 104 24.23 4.02 -24.04
N VAL A 105 23.46 4.60 -24.95
CA VAL A 105 22.03 4.30 -25.13
C VAL A 105 21.78 2.83 -25.45
N GLU A 106 22.76 2.14 -26.04
CA GLU A 106 22.71 0.71 -26.32
C GLU A 106 22.65 -0.17 -25.06
N PHE A 107 23.15 0.29 -23.92
CA PHE A 107 23.00 -0.39 -22.63
C PHE A 107 21.70 0.00 -21.90
N VAL A 108 21.18 1.21 -22.13
CA VAL A 108 19.96 1.71 -21.47
C VAL A 108 18.68 1.23 -22.19
N ASN A 109 18.69 1.15 -23.52
CA ASN A 109 17.54 0.77 -24.34
C ASN A 109 16.96 -0.61 -23.99
N PRO A 110 17.76 -1.67 -23.71
CA PRO A 110 17.24 -2.94 -23.25
C PRO A 110 16.44 -2.86 -21.94
N LEU A 111 16.83 -1.97 -21.01
CA LEU A 111 16.11 -1.76 -19.75
C LEU A 111 14.75 -1.09 -19.99
N ILE A 112 14.70 -0.09 -20.88
CA ILE A 112 13.45 0.57 -21.30
C ILE A 112 12.51 -0.44 -21.99
N ALA A 113 13.05 -1.27 -22.89
CA ALA A 113 12.28 -2.29 -23.57
C ALA A 113 11.72 -3.34 -22.60
N THR A 114 12.52 -3.71 -21.59
CA THR A 114 12.09 -4.62 -20.51
C THR A 114 10.97 -4.00 -19.68
N MET A 115 11.13 -2.73 -19.28
CA MET A 115 10.11 -1.97 -18.54
C MET A 115 8.78 -1.96 -19.30
N LYS A 116 8.82 -1.64 -20.60
CA LYS A 116 7.63 -1.61 -21.46
C LYS A 116 6.94 -2.99 -21.52
N ARG A 117 7.69 -4.06 -21.76
CA ARG A 117 7.15 -5.43 -21.82
C ARG A 117 6.52 -5.87 -20.51
N LEU A 118 7.13 -5.52 -19.38
CA LEU A 118 6.57 -5.85 -18.06
C LEU A 118 5.25 -5.10 -17.82
N SER A 119 5.17 -3.82 -18.15
CA SER A 119 3.91 -3.05 -18.06
C SER A 119 2.81 -3.60 -18.95
N GLU A 120 3.13 -3.97 -20.19
CA GLU A 120 2.17 -4.56 -21.14
C GLU A 120 1.69 -5.94 -20.69
N ASN A 121 2.59 -6.76 -20.12
CA ASN A 121 2.23 -8.05 -19.56
C ASN A 121 1.32 -7.88 -18.33
N VAL A 122 1.60 -6.97 -17.40
CA VAL A 122 0.72 -6.75 -16.23
C VAL A 122 -0.71 -6.36 -16.64
N LEU A 123 -0.88 -5.67 -17.78
CA LEU A 123 -2.20 -5.33 -18.33
C LEU A 123 -2.90 -6.52 -19.03
N THR A 124 -2.15 -7.52 -19.47
CA THR A 124 -2.66 -8.66 -20.27
C THR A 124 -2.66 -9.99 -19.53
N ASP A 125 -1.90 -10.09 -18.45
CA ASP A 125 -1.60 -11.32 -17.74
C ASP A 125 -2.61 -11.57 -16.61
N GLN A 126 -3.79 -12.03 -17.01
CA GLN A 126 -4.73 -12.74 -16.14
C GLN A 126 -4.23 -14.17 -15.86
N ARG A 127 -3.02 -14.33 -15.32
CA ARG A 127 -2.61 -15.61 -14.75
C ARG A 127 -3.46 -15.88 -13.51
N VAL A 128 -4.57 -16.57 -13.77
CA VAL A 128 -5.52 -17.17 -12.83
C VAL A 128 -4.77 -17.64 -11.59
N ALA A 129 -5.12 -17.08 -10.44
CA ALA A 129 -4.69 -17.59 -9.15
C ALA A 129 -5.04 -19.08 -9.07
N SER A 130 -3.99 -19.92 -9.10
CA SER A 130 -4.03 -21.35 -8.80
C SER A 130 -3.44 -21.58 -7.42
#